data_AF-A0A3A5MCW0-F1
#
_entry.id   AF-A0A3A5MCW0-F1
#
_cell.length_a   1.000
_cell.length_b   1.000
_cell.length_c   1.000
_cell.angle_alpha   90.00
_cell.angle_beta   90.00
_cell.angle_gamma   90.00
#
_symmetry.space_group_name_H-M   'P 1'
#
loop_
_entity.id
_entity.type
_entity.pdbx_description
1 polymer ?
#
loop_
_entity_poly.entity_id
_entity_poly.type
_entity_poly.pdbx_seq_one_letter_code
_entity_poly.pdbx_strand_id
1 'polypeptide(L)'
;MADATGNQTPDTPDSGEDDLRGRKVPELRDQAKEDGVSGTSGMRKDELVEAIVEAEEGSGDELDESSDDVGAGPDDGKIRTGPDTSKSLKYSQEITSPDEDPEREGRSLATTHHEVIKQWAETRGGRPATVDGTEHGDHLGVLRLDFTGETDKLRHVSWDEWFRTFDERQLNFIYQEQRKDGNQSTFFILESPNREDA
;
A
#
# COMPACT_ATOMS: atom_id res chain seq x y z
N MET A 1 -4.76 48.09 23.90
CA MET A 1 -5.90 47.34 24.49
C MET A 1 -6.33 46.40 23.37
N ALA A 2 -5.82 45.16 23.30
CA ALA A 2 -6.21 43.98 24.09
C ALA A 2 -7.74 43.74 23.93
N ASP A 3 -8.26 42.59 23.44
CA ASP A 3 -7.97 41.17 23.71
C ASP A 3 -8.51 40.31 22.52
N ALA A 4 -7.80 39.27 22.01
CA ALA A 4 -7.91 37.81 22.31
C ALA A 4 -9.31 37.20 22.06
N THR A 5 -9.58 36.00 21.53
CA THR A 5 -8.87 34.82 20.96
C THR A 5 -10.01 33.88 20.52
N GLY A 6 -9.82 33.01 19.52
CA GLY A 6 -10.78 31.92 19.29
C GLY A 6 -10.50 31.07 18.06
N ASN A 7 -9.36 30.38 18.07
CA ASN A 7 -8.94 29.38 17.09
C ASN A 7 -9.49 28.01 17.48
N GLN A 8 -10.40 27.38 16.73
CA GLN A 8 -10.64 25.91 16.75
C GLN A 8 -11.16 25.42 15.37
N THR A 9 -10.21 24.89 14.58
CA THR A 9 -10.10 23.55 13.96
C THR A 9 -11.36 22.77 13.52
N PRO A 10 -11.30 22.10 12.34
CA PRO A 10 -12.42 21.42 11.71
C PRO A 10 -12.66 20.04 12.32
N ASP A 11 -13.92 19.70 12.51
CA ASP A 11 -14.39 18.32 12.63
C ASP A 11 -15.89 18.38 12.33
N THR A 12 -16.29 17.84 11.18
CA THR A 12 -17.70 17.60 10.91
C THR A 12 -17.96 16.24 11.54
N PRO A 13 -18.68 16.14 12.66
CA PRO A 13 -18.85 14.84 13.30
C PRO A 13 -19.61 13.92 12.35
N ASP A 14 -19.00 12.76 12.07
CA ASP A 14 -19.72 11.64 11.47
C ASP A 14 -20.91 11.30 12.38
N SER A 15 -22.07 11.02 11.77
CA SER A 15 -23.31 10.81 12.52
C SER A 15 -23.24 9.60 13.47
N GLY A 16 -22.26 8.71 13.30
CA GLY A 16 -21.96 7.62 14.23
C GLY A 16 -21.44 8.08 15.59
N GLU A 17 -20.62 9.13 15.66
CA GLU A 17 -19.99 9.56 16.91
C GLU A 17 -20.98 10.22 17.89
N ASP A 18 -21.95 10.99 17.38
CA ASP A 18 -22.97 11.65 18.21
C ASP A 18 -23.87 10.65 18.93
N ASP A 19 -24.20 9.52 18.30
CA ASP A 19 -24.96 8.42 18.93
C ASP A 19 -24.20 7.81 20.10
N LEU A 20 -22.89 7.56 19.92
CA LEU A 20 -22.01 7.01 20.94
C LEU A 20 -21.83 7.99 22.12
N ARG A 21 -21.73 9.29 21.84
CA ARG A 21 -21.73 10.35 22.88
C ARG A 21 -23.05 10.41 23.65
N GLY A 22 -24.16 9.87 23.13
CA GLY A 22 -25.43 9.72 23.85
C GLY A 22 -25.46 8.58 24.88
N ARG A 23 -24.68 7.52 24.68
CA ARG A 23 -24.71 6.27 25.50
C ARG A 23 -24.05 6.43 26.87
N LYS A 24 -24.31 5.52 27.82
CA LYS A 24 -23.67 5.55 29.14
C LYS A 24 -22.29 4.87 29.09
N VAL A 25 -21.35 5.36 29.90
CA VAL A 25 -19.99 4.80 30.08
C VAL A 25 -19.94 3.27 30.24
N PRO A 26 -20.79 2.61 31.06
CA PRO A 26 -20.77 1.14 31.13
C PRO A 26 -21.16 0.45 29.82
N GLU A 27 -22.08 1.04 29.03
CA GLU A 27 -22.49 0.50 27.73
C GLU A 27 -21.37 0.68 26.70
N LEU A 28 -20.71 1.83 26.70
CA LEU A 28 -19.53 2.10 25.86
C LEU A 28 -18.38 1.13 26.20
N ARG A 29 -18.19 0.78 27.47
CA ARG A 29 -17.14 -0.18 27.87
C ARG A 29 -17.44 -1.61 27.44
N ASP A 30 -18.71 -2.00 27.46
CA ASP A 30 -19.14 -3.32 27.01
C ASP A 30 -18.95 -3.41 25.49
N GLN A 31 -19.43 -2.39 24.76
CA GLN A 31 -19.25 -2.24 23.31
C GLN A 31 -17.77 -2.26 22.92
N ALA A 32 -16.94 -1.38 23.50
CA ALA A 32 -15.50 -1.36 23.24
C ALA A 32 -14.83 -2.72 23.47
N LYS A 33 -15.29 -3.51 24.45
CA LYS A 33 -14.77 -4.86 24.71
C LYS A 33 -15.27 -5.88 23.69
N GLU A 34 -16.51 -5.76 23.21
CA GLU A 34 -17.05 -6.54 22.09
C GLU A 34 -16.27 -6.25 20.80
N ASP A 35 -15.90 -4.99 20.58
CA ASP A 35 -15.08 -4.51 19.45
C ASP A 35 -13.57 -4.75 19.64
N GLY A 36 -13.15 -5.43 20.72
CA GLY A 36 -11.76 -5.86 20.94
C GLY A 36 -10.83 -4.83 21.57
N VAL A 37 -11.32 -3.65 21.96
CA VAL A 37 -10.57 -2.63 22.69
C VAL A 37 -10.28 -3.09 24.12
N SER A 38 -8.99 -3.20 24.45
CA SER A 38 -8.53 -3.59 25.79
C SER A 38 -8.05 -2.38 26.61
N GLY A 39 -8.24 -2.41 27.94
CA GLY A 39 -7.82 -1.30 28.82
C GLY A 39 -8.88 -0.23 29.11
N THR A 40 -10.14 -0.47 28.74
CA THR A 40 -11.28 0.48 28.85
C THR A 40 -11.73 0.83 30.27
N SER A 41 -11.23 0.11 31.28
CA SER A 41 -11.62 0.27 32.68
C SER A 41 -11.31 1.65 33.29
N GLY A 42 -10.25 2.31 32.80
CA GLY A 42 -9.78 3.61 33.30
C GLY A 42 -10.14 4.81 32.43
N MET A 43 -10.67 4.56 31.22
CA MET A 43 -10.93 5.60 30.22
C MET A 43 -12.16 6.44 30.58
N ARG A 44 -12.09 7.73 30.25
CA ARG A 44 -13.22 8.65 30.29
C ARG A 44 -14.19 8.35 29.15
N LYS A 45 -15.39 8.92 29.22
CA LYS A 45 -16.43 8.71 28.22
C LYS A 45 -15.93 9.10 26.82
N ASP A 46 -15.27 10.24 26.70
CA ASP A 46 -14.76 10.74 25.42
C ASP A 46 -13.69 9.80 24.84
N GLU A 47 -12.74 9.34 25.67
CA GLU A 47 -11.72 8.35 25.28
C GLU A 47 -12.32 6.98 24.89
N LEU A 48 -13.45 6.59 25.49
CA LEU A 48 -14.16 5.37 25.11
C LEU A 48 -14.88 5.52 23.79
N VAL A 49 -15.47 6.69 23.52
CA VAL A 49 -16.14 6.95 22.25
C VAL A 49 -15.10 6.96 21.12
N GLU A 50 -13.99 7.67 21.32
CA GLU A 50 -12.87 7.71 20.36
C GLU A 50 -12.33 6.31 20.08
N ALA A 51 -12.02 5.52 21.13
CA ALA A 51 -11.51 4.16 20.93
C ALA A 51 -12.50 3.18 20.28
N ILE A 52 -13.82 3.41 20.41
CA ILE A 52 -14.85 2.61 19.72
C ILE A 52 -14.94 3.03 18.26
N VAL A 53 -14.94 4.34 17.98
CA VAL A 53 -14.89 4.87 16.62
C VAL A 53 -13.63 4.34 15.93
N GLU A 54 -12.44 4.50 16.52
CA GLU A 54 -11.19 3.93 16.00
C GLU A 54 -11.23 2.40 15.82
N ALA A 55 -12.01 1.67 16.62
CA ALA A 55 -12.15 0.22 16.48
C ALA A 55 -13.18 -0.18 15.40
N GLU A 56 -14.26 0.58 15.23
CA GLU A 56 -15.23 0.41 14.13
C GLU A 56 -14.59 0.84 12.79
N GLU A 57 -13.82 1.92 12.79
CA GLU A 57 -13.06 2.45 11.63
C GLU A 57 -11.80 1.60 11.36
N GLY A 58 -11.29 0.89 12.38
CA GLY A 58 -10.17 -0.05 12.30
C GLY A 58 -10.47 -1.33 11.52
N SER A 59 -11.64 -1.44 10.90
CA SER A 59 -12.00 -2.48 9.94
C SER A 59 -12.90 -1.92 8.83
N GLY A 60 -12.52 -0.80 8.22
CA GLY A 60 -13.03 -0.43 6.90
C GLY A 60 -12.99 1.07 6.62
N ASP A 61 -12.08 1.45 5.73
CA ASP A 61 -12.35 2.44 4.69
C ASP A 61 -12.73 3.84 5.22
N GLU A 62 -11.75 4.56 5.78
CA GLU A 62 -11.79 6.02 5.69
C GLU A 62 -11.72 6.38 4.20
N LEU A 63 -12.89 6.63 3.61
CA LEU A 63 -13.07 7.27 2.32
C LEU A 63 -12.55 8.72 2.39
N ASP A 64 -11.24 8.90 2.50
CA ASP A 64 -10.59 9.97 1.75
C ASP A 64 -10.55 9.50 0.30
N GLU A 65 -11.34 10.17 -0.54
CA GLU A 65 -11.45 9.94 -1.98
C GLU A 65 -10.17 10.38 -2.71
N SER A 66 -9.00 9.94 -2.22
CA SER A 66 -7.76 9.84 -2.97
C SER A 66 -7.72 8.42 -3.51
N SER A 67 -8.01 8.26 -4.80
CA SER A 67 -8.08 6.99 -5.56
C SER A 67 -6.74 6.24 -5.64
N ASP A 68 -5.89 6.37 -4.64
CA ASP A 68 -4.46 6.17 -4.74
C ASP A 68 -3.85 5.30 -3.64
N ASP A 69 -4.59 4.95 -2.59
CA ASP A 69 -4.11 3.96 -1.62
C ASP A 69 -4.27 2.54 -2.18
N VAL A 70 -3.14 1.90 -2.44
CA VAL A 70 -3.08 0.51 -2.97
C VAL A 70 -2.63 -0.48 -1.89
N GLY A 71 -2.34 0.02 -0.69
CA GLY A 71 -1.88 -0.71 0.49
C GLY A 71 -0.56 -1.49 0.33
N ALA A 72 -0.31 -2.38 1.29
CA ALA A 72 0.85 -3.27 1.29
C ALA A 72 0.70 -4.52 0.40
N GLY A 73 -0.51 -4.77 -0.11
CA GLY A 73 -0.84 -6.01 -0.80
C GLY A 73 -0.97 -7.22 0.13
N PRO A 74 -1.25 -8.41 -0.41
CA PRO A 74 -1.61 -9.59 0.38
C PRO A 74 -0.47 -10.18 1.23
N ASP A 75 0.78 -9.82 0.92
CA ASP A 75 1.98 -10.34 1.60
C ASP A 75 2.63 -9.32 2.54
N ASP A 76 1.97 -8.18 2.81
CA ASP A 76 2.49 -7.14 3.71
C ASP A 76 3.88 -6.63 3.26
N GLY A 77 4.09 -6.57 1.94
CA GLY A 77 5.36 -6.18 1.32
C GLY A 77 6.48 -7.23 1.34
N LYS A 78 6.29 -8.38 1.98
CA LYS A 78 7.33 -9.42 2.13
C LYS A 78 7.64 -10.10 0.82
N ILE A 79 8.92 -10.39 0.59
CA ILE A 79 9.34 -11.09 -0.63
C ILE A 79 8.86 -12.54 -0.61
N ARG A 80 8.24 -12.94 -1.72
CA ARG A 80 7.78 -14.32 -1.92
C ARG A 80 8.99 -15.18 -2.26
N THR A 81 9.23 -16.23 -1.50
CA THR A 81 10.35 -17.16 -1.70
C THR A 81 9.89 -18.60 -1.91
N GLY A 82 10.63 -19.34 -2.71
CA GLY A 82 10.35 -20.71 -3.15
C GLY A 82 11.61 -21.49 -3.55
N PRO A 83 11.48 -22.77 -3.92
CA PRO A 83 12.61 -23.64 -4.27
C PRO A 83 13.46 -23.08 -5.43
N ASP A 84 12.83 -22.39 -6.37
CA ASP A 84 13.44 -21.85 -7.58
C ASP A 84 13.82 -20.36 -7.46
N THR A 85 13.86 -19.83 -6.23
CA THR A 85 14.23 -18.43 -5.98
C THR A 85 15.63 -18.12 -6.54
N SER A 86 15.71 -17.13 -7.43
CA SER A 86 16.97 -16.69 -8.02
C SER A 86 17.95 -16.16 -6.98
N LYS A 87 19.25 -16.28 -7.29
CA LYS A 87 20.31 -15.68 -6.47
C LYS A 87 20.17 -14.16 -6.37
N SER A 88 19.70 -13.50 -7.43
CA SER A 88 19.41 -12.06 -7.45
C SER A 88 18.42 -11.65 -6.37
N LEU A 89 17.31 -12.39 -6.21
CA LEU A 89 16.34 -12.12 -5.15
C LEU A 89 16.96 -12.33 -3.76
N LYS A 90 17.74 -13.40 -3.57
CA LYS A 90 18.42 -13.70 -2.29
C LYS A 90 19.41 -12.64 -1.81
N TYR A 91 19.98 -11.85 -2.73
CA TYR A 91 20.93 -10.78 -2.40
C TYR A 91 20.30 -9.38 -2.47
N SER A 92 19.02 -9.28 -2.83
CA SER A 92 18.29 -8.03 -2.82
C SER A 92 17.88 -7.71 -1.38
N GLN A 93 17.85 -6.42 -1.04
CA GLN A 93 17.25 -5.97 0.22
C GLN A 93 15.73 -6.04 0.09
N GLU A 94 15.08 -6.65 1.06
CA GLU A 94 13.62 -6.60 1.19
C GLU A 94 13.21 -5.19 1.66
N ILE A 95 12.18 -4.64 1.01
CA ILE A 95 11.55 -3.38 1.36
C ILE A 95 10.07 -3.65 1.58
N THR A 96 9.60 -3.40 2.79
CA THR A 96 8.23 -3.65 3.25
C THR A 96 7.47 -2.37 3.58
N SER A 97 8.08 -1.20 3.42
CA SER A 97 7.41 0.09 3.62
C SER A 97 8.01 1.17 2.73
N PRO A 98 7.23 2.19 2.33
CA PRO A 98 7.72 3.30 1.52
C PRO A 98 8.75 4.20 2.23
N ASP A 99 8.82 4.15 3.56
CA ASP A 99 9.81 4.88 4.37
C ASP A 99 11.17 4.15 4.47
N GLU A 100 11.27 2.90 4.00
CA GLU A 100 12.53 2.15 4.09
C GLU A 100 13.54 2.54 3.01
N ASP A 101 14.70 3.03 3.45
CA ASP A 101 15.81 3.40 2.58
C ASP A 101 16.70 2.20 2.18
N PRO A 102 17.35 2.26 1.00
CA PRO A 102 18.39 1.30 0.63
C PRO A 102 19.58 1.38 1.61
N GLU A 103 20.04 0.23 2.11
CA GLU A 103 21.21 0.11 2.98
C GLU A 103 22.50 0.68 2.34
N ARG A 104 22.55 0.74 1.01
CA ARG A 104 23.61 1.39 0.23
C ARG A 104 23.14 1.79 -1.16
N GLU A 105 23.77 2.83 -1.71
CA GLU A 105 23.56 3.28 -3.08
C GLU A 105 23.83 2.17 -4.10
N GLY A 106 22.95 2.04 -5.10
CA GLY A 106 23.07 1.04 -6.17
C GLY A 106 22.82 -0.41 -5.75
N ARG A 107 22.30 -0.66 -4.53
CA ARG A 107 21.82 -1.99 -4.14
C ARG A 107 20.53 -2.33 -4.89
N SER A 108 20.37 -3.61 -5.21
CA SER A 108 19.09 -4.14 -5.71
C SER A 108 18.12 -4.32 -4.54
N LEU A 109 16.91 -3.83 -4.71
CA LEU A 109 15.82 -3.89 -3.76
C LEU A 109 14.75 -4.85 -4.30
N ALA A 110 13.99 -5.46 -3.41
CA ALA A 110 12.89 -6.35 -3.73
C ALA A 110 11.71 -6.09 -2.80
N THR A 111 10.51 -6.06 -3.35
CA THR A 111 9.29 -5.82 -2.59
C THR A 111 8.10 -6.50 -3.26
N THR A 112 7.05 -6.73 -2.49
CA THR A 112 5.69 -7.01 -2.98
C THR A 112 4.71 -5.90 -2.60
N HIS A 113 5.19 -4.84 -1.95
CA HIS A 113 4.36 -3.78 -1.38
C HIS A 113 3.83 -2.87 -2.47
N HIS A 114 2.50 -2.76 -2.59
CA HIS A 114 1.90 -2.03 -3.71
C HIS A 114 2.24 -0.55 -3.67
N GLU A 115 2.16 0.09 -2.51
CA GLU A 115 2.50 1.52 -2.39
C GLU A 115 3.98 1.79 -2.74
N VAL A 116 4.91 0.95 -2.29
CA VAL A 116 6.35 1.08 -2.64
C VAL A 116 6.52 1.03 -4.15
N ILE A 117 5.89 0.06 -4.83
CA ILE A 117 5.99 -0.11 -6.29
C ILE A 117 5.37 1.09 -7.00
N LYS A 118 4.18 1.51 -6.56
CA LYS A 118 3.45 2.64 -7.13
C LYS A 118 4.25 3.93 -7.01
N GLN A 119 4.66 4.29 -5.80
CA GLN A 119 5.44 5.50 -5.54
C GLN A 119 6.76 5.49 -6.29
N TRP A 120 7.46 4.35 -6.32
CA TRP A 120 8.70 4.19 -7.07
C TRP A 120 8.50 4.48 -8.56
N ALA A 121 7.43 3.93 -9.16
CA ALA A 121 7.12 4.11 -10.56
C ALA A 121 6.71 5.55 -10.87
N GLU A 122 5.76 6.12 -10.12
CA GLU A 122 5.19 7.45 -10.36
C GLU A 122 6.22 8.57 -10.20
N THR A 123 7.10 8.46 -9.20
CA THR A 123 8.23 9.39 -9.02
C THR A 123 9.13 9.47 -10.25
N ARG A 124 9.15 8.40 -11.05
CA ARG A 124 9.94 8.27 -12.28
C ARG A 124 9.11 8.47 -13.55
N GLY A 125 7.85 8.90 -13.42
CA GLY A 125 6.90 9.06 -14.52
C GLY A 125 6.39 7.76 -15.12
N GLY A 126 6.56 6.64 -14.41
CA GLY A 126 6.11 5.31 -14.81
C GLY A 126 4.61 5.14 -14.61
N ARG A 127 3.92 4.60 -15.63
CA ARG A 127 2.50 4.25 -15.56
C ARG A 127 2.30 2.74 -15.73
N PRO A 128 1.40 2.10 -14.98
CA PRO A 128 1.06 0.69 -15.14
C PRO A 128 0.58 0.41 -16.57
N ALA A 129 1.19 -0.61 -17.19
CA ALA A 129 0.90 -0.98 -18.56
C ALA A 129 0.99 -2.50 -18.76
N THR A 130 0.34 -2.99 -19.81
CA THR A 130 0.49 -4.36 -20.30
C THR A 130 0.88 -4.36 -21.78
N VAL A 131 1.57 -5.41 -22.23
CA VAL A 131 1.91 -5.56 -23.65
C VAL A 131 0.72 -6.12 -24.42
N ASP A 132 0.27 -5.37 -25.42
CA ASP A 132 -0.85 -5.77 -26.28
C ASP A 132 -0.55 -7.10 -27.00
N GLY A 133 -1.52 -8.01 -27.00
CA GLY A 133 -1.39 -9.31 -27.66
C GLY A 133 -0.59 -10.37 -26.90
N THR A 134 -0.19 -10.11 -25.66
CA THR A 134 0.41 -11.11 -24.75
C THR A 134 -0.56 -11.64 -23.70
N GLU A 135 -1.82 -11.24 -23.80
CA GLU A 135 -2.91 -11.65 -22.91
C GLU A 135 -3.25 -13.13 -23.08
N HIS A 136 -3.61 -13.79 -21.98
CA HIS A 136 -4.04 -15.18 -22.01
C HIS A 136 -5.33 -15.37 -21.22
N GLY A 137 -6.41 -15.65 -21.95
CA GLY A 137 -7.75 -15.73 -21.37
C GLY A 137 -8.19 -14.36 -20.85
N ASP A 138 -8.60 -14.32 -19.58
CA ASP A 138 -9.13 -13.11 -18.91
C ASP A 138 -8.04 -12.29 -18.18
N HIS A 139 -6.77 -12.67 -18.33
CA HIS A 139 -5.66 -12.08 -17.56
C HIS A 139 -4.81 -11.15 -18.43
N LEU A 140 -4.32 -10.05 -17.82
CA LEU A 140 -3.36 -9.15 -18.46
C LEU A 140 -2.16 -9.93 -18.97
N GLY A 141 -1.55 -9.47 -20.06
CA GLY A 141 -0.36 -10.10 -20.62
C GLY A 141 0.89 -9.86 -19.77
N VAL A 142 2.00 -9.50 -20.43
CA VAL A 142 3.24 -9.13 -19.76
C VAL A 142 3.06 -7.79 -19.06
N LEU A 143 3.17 -7.77 -17.72
CA LEU A 143 3.14 -6.55 -16.92
C LEU A 143 4.37 -5.68 -17.18
N ARG A 144 4.13 -4.38 -17.39
CA ARG A 144 5.13 -3.36 -17.67
C ARG A 144 4.81 -2.07 -16.91
N LEU A 145 5.80 -1.19 -16.87
CA LEU A 145 5.66 0.21 -16.48
C LEU A 145 6.13 1.03 -17.68
N ASP A 146 5.26 1.90 -18.20
CA ASP A 146 5.59 2.81 -19.29
C ASP A 146 6.13 4.12 -18.72
N PHE A 147 7.40 4.39 -19.00
CA PHE A 147 8.09 5.64 -18.60
C PHE A 147 8.21 6.65 -19.74
N THR A 148 7.85 6.25 -20.96
CA THR A 148 8.10 7.07 -22.17
C THR A 148 6.83 7.68 -22.75
N GLY A 149 5.65 7.10 -22.48
CA GLY A 149 4.37 7.61 -22.98
C GLY A 149 4.14 7.40 -24.48
N GLU A 150 5.11 6.85 -25.22
CA GLU A 150 5.14 6.79 -26.69
C GLU A 150 5.39 5.37 -27.20
N THR A 151 4.51 4.42 -26.90
CA THR A 151 4.60 3.08 -27.49
C THR A 151 3.24 2.50 -27.83
N ASP A 152 2.99 2.28 -29.13
CA ASP A 152 1.78 1.65 -29.66
C ASP A 152 1.59 0.17 -29.24
N LYS A 153 2.55 -0.41 -28.51
CA LYS A 153 2.52 -1.81 -28.05
C LYS A 153 2.14 -1.96 -26.59
N LEU A 154 2.04 -0.85 -25.86
CA LEU A 154 1.71 -0.82 -24.44
C LEU A 154 0.32 -0.25 -24.27
N ARG A 155 -0.50 -0.95 -23.51
CA ARG A 155 -1.82 -0.50 -23.11
C ARG A 155 -1.73 -0.10 -21.64
N HIS A 156 -2.03 1.16 -21.34
CA HIS A 156 -2.14 1.60 -19.94
C HIS A 156 -3.33 0.92 -19.28
N VAL A 157 -3.14 0.49 -18.05
CA VAL A 157 -4.15 -0.17 -17.22
C VAL A 157 -4.20 0.52 -15.86
N SER A 158 -5.19 0.20 -15.03
CA SER A 158 -5.25 0.74 -13.67
C SER A 158 -4.21 0.08 -12.77
N TRP A 159 -3.81 0.74 -11.68
CA TRP A 159 -2.95 0.13 -10.67
C TRP A 159 -3.59 -1.11 -10.05
N ASP A 160 -4.89 -1.07 -9.77
CA ASP A 160 -5.67 -2.22 -9.29
C ASP A 160 -5.53 -3.45 -10.21
N GLU A 161 -5.81 -3.27 -11.51
CA GLU A 161 -5.73 -4.37 -12.49
C GLU A 161 -4.30 -4.93 -12.61
N TRP A 162 -3.30 -4.04 -12.54
CA TRP A 162 -1.90 -4.40 -12.57
C TRP A 162 -1.51 -5.21 -11.34
N PHE A 163 -1.87 -4.75 -10.14
CA PHE A 163 -1.57 -5.41 -8.87
C PHE A 163 -2.30 -6.74 -8.72
N ARG A 164 -3.57 -6.80 -9.14
CA ARG A 164 -4.33 -8.06 -9.18
C ARG A 164 -3.59 -9.14 -9.97
N THR A 165 -3.06 -8.80 -11.14
CA THR A 165 -2.27 -9.75 -11.95
C THR A 165 -0.90 -10.05 -11.30
N PHE A 166 -0.28 -9.05 -10.66
CA PHE A 166 0.99 -9.20 -9.95
C PHE A 166 0.88 -10.18 -8.79
N ASP A 167 -0.19 -10.09 -8.01
CA ASP A 167 -0.48 -10.95 -6.87
C ASP A 167 -0.90 -12.35 -7.25
N GLU A 168 -1.80 -12.48 -8.22
CA GLU A 168 -2.27 -13.77 -8.70
C GLU A 168 -1.10 -14.63 -9.22
N ARG A 169 -0.11 -13.98 -9.82
CA ARG A 169 1.11 -14.62 -10.33
C ARG A 169 2.22 -14.76 -9.30
N GLN A 170 1.97 -14.34 -8.05
CA GLN A 170 2.91 -14.38 -6.95
C GLN A 170 4.27 -13.79 -7.30
N LEU A 171 4.27 -12.65 -8.02
CA LEU A 171 5.49 -12.00 -8.50
C LEU A 171 6.20 -11.22 -7.39
N ASN A 172 7.51 -11.08 -7.52
CA ASN A 172 8.33 -10.14 -6.75
C ASN A 172 8.75 -8.98 -7.65
N PHE A 173 8.69 -7.77 -7.11
CA PHE A 173 9.18 -6.57 -7.78
C PHE A 173 10.63 -6.30 -7.38
N ILE A 174 11.57 -6.58 -8.28
CA ILE A 174 12.99 -6.35 -8.06
C ILE A 174 13.40 -5.09 -8.81
N TYR A 175 13.95 -4.10 -8.11
CA TYR A 175 14.26 -2.79 -8.68
C TYR A 175 15.58 -2.23 -8.17
N GLN A 176 16.00 -1.12 -8.78
CA GLN A 176 17.12 -0.31 -8.29
C GLN A 176 16.66 1.14 -8.17
N GLU A 177 17.08 1.79 -7.10
CA GLU A 177 16.83 3.21 -6.86
C GLU A 177 17.60 4.10 -7.85
N GLN A 178 18.91 3.85 -7.96
CA GLN A 178 19.87 4.67 -8.67
C GLN A 178 20.77 3.82 -9.58
N ARG A 179 21.24 4.43 -10.68
CA ARG A 179 22.27 3.87 -11.55
C ARG A 179 23.66 4.21 -10.99
N LYS A 180 24.70 3.58 -11.54
CA LYS A 180 26.11 3.83 -11.15
C LYS A 180 26.53 5.30 -11.25
N ASP A 181 25.88 6.05 -12.14
CA ASP A 181 26.14 7.46 -12.39
C ASP A 181 25.37 8.41 -11.45
N GLY A 182 24.66 7.89 -10.44
CA GLY A 182 23.85 8.66 -9.47
C GLY A 182 22.47 9.08 -9.97
N ASN A 183 22.15 8.84 -11.25
CA ASN A 183 20.82 9.13 -11.81
C ASN A 183 19.79 8.09 -11.36
N GLN A 184 18.52 8.50 -11.26
CA GLN A 184 17.41 7.59 -10.99
C GLN A 184 17.36 6.44 -12.00
N SER A 185 17.13 5.22 -11.51
CA SER A 185 17.01 4.04 -12.35
C SER A 185 15.54 3.73 -12.62
N THR A 186 15.21 3.43 -13.89
CA THR A 186 13.91 2.87 -14.32
C THR A 186 13.97 1.35 -14.47
N PHE A 187 15.05 0.73 -13.98
CA PHE A 187 15.25 -0.70 -14.08
C PHE A 187 14.42 -1.43 -13.03
N PHE A 188 13.55 -2.32 -13.50
CA PHE A 188 12.85 -3.29 -12.68
C PHE A 188 12.74 -4.63 -13.41
N ILE A 189 12.58 -5.70 -12.64
CA ILE A 189 12.29 -7.06 -13.09
C ILE A 189 11.16 -7.60 -12.23
N LEU A 190 10.25 -8.34 -12.86
CA LEU A 190 9.24 -9.13 -12.16
C LEU A 190 9.68 -10.60 -12.16
N GLU A 191 9.77 -11.21 -10.99
CA GLU A 191 10.21 -12.60 -10.84
C GLU A 191 9.24 -13.41 -10.00
N SER A 192 8.80 -14.57 -10.49
CA SER A 192 8.07 -15.56 -9.69
C SER A 192 9.07 -16.47 -8.97
N PRO A 193 8.88 -16.76 -7.67
CA PRO A 193 9.73 -17.68 -6.92
C PRO A 193 9.46 -19.17 -7.22
N ASN A 194 8.36 -19.47 -7.92
CA ASN A 194 7.92 -20.82 -8.31
C ASN A 194 7.94 -20.98 -9.84
N ARG A 195 8.91 -20.37 -10.52
CA ARG A 195 8.97 -20.36 -11.98
C ARG A 195 9.11 -21.78 -12.53
N GLU A 196 7.99 -22.38 -12.94
CA GLU A 196 7.96 -23.42 -13.96
C GLU A 196 8.03 -22.68 -15.31
N ASP A 197 9.19 -22.68 -15.96
CA ASP A 197 9.31 -22.25 -17.35
C ASP A 197 8.33 -23.09 -18.20
N ALA A 198 7.34 -22.42 -18.82
CA ALA A 198 6.48 -22.99 -19.85
C ALA A 198 6.90 -22.46 -21.23
#